data_AF-A0A6P0ZV94-F1
#
_entry.id   AF-A0A6P0ZV94-F1
#
_cell.length_a   1.000
_cell.length_b   1.000
_cell.length_c   1.000
_cell.angle_alpha   90.00
_cell.angle_beta   90.00
_cell.angle_gamma   90.00
#
_symmetry.space_group_name_H-M   'P 1'
#
loop_
_entity.id
_entity.type
_entity.pdbx_description
1 polymer ?
#
loop_
_entity_poly.entity_id
_entity_poly.type
_entity_poly.pdbx_seq_one_letter_code
_entity_poly.pdbx_strand_id
1 'polypeptide(L)'
;MEQKILYVRLPCNPIFPIGVVYLADHVHKQFPDVEQRIFDLGTVPPLDFGSALDTEIDQFKPTLLVFSWRDIQIYAPVGGRGGNPLQNAFEFYYAGNPLVKLRGALGGLRLAASYYGELWGNLGLIKQGLKRAKRYNPDARLIVGGGAVSVFYEQLENKLPTGTIVSVGEGETLLTKLLRGQDFDDQRCYVVGQAKPRDRMIHESPTAI
;
A
#
# COMPACT_ATOMS: atom_id res chain seq x y z
N MET A 1 0.43 26.77 -2.56
CA MET A 1 -0.40 25.79 -3.28
C MET A 1 -1.32 25.18 -2.24
N GLU A 2 -2.63 25.15 -2.49
CA GLU A 2 -3.60 24.59 -1.55
C GLU A 2 -3.38 23.07 -1.46
N GLN A 3 -3.28 22.52 -0.25
CA GLN A 3 -2.99 21.09 -0.06
C GLN A 3 -4.22 20.25 -0.36
N LYS A 4 -4.07 19.25 -1.24
CA LYS A 4 -5.12 18.34 -1.66
C LYS A 4 -4.66 16.90 -1.49
N ILE A 5 -5.30 16.16 -0.58
CA ILE A 5 -4.91 14.79 -0.24
C ILE A 5 -5.87 13.78 -0.86
N LEU A 6 -5.35 12.91 -1.72
CA LEU A 6 -6.07 11.75 -2.23
C LEU A 6 -5.59 10.50 -1.50
N TYR A 7 -6.44 9.95 -0.64
CA TYR A 7 -6.22 8.65 -0.03
C TYR A 7 -6.65 7.56 -1.01
N VAL A 8 -5.72 6.75 -1.48
CA VAL A 8 -5.99 5.65 -2.42
C VAL A 8 -5.86 4.33 -1.67
N ARG A 9 -6.99 3.65 -1.46
CA ARG A 9 -6.95 2.29 -0.92
C ARG A 9 -6.72 1.30 -2.06
N LEU A 10 -5.61 0.56 -1.97
CA LEU A 10 -5.28 -0.45 -2.97
C LEU A 10 -6.24 -1.64 -2.92
N PRO A 11 -6.40 -2.37 -4.04
CA PRO A 11 -7.26 -3.56 -4.13
C PRO A 11 -7.00 -4.56 -2.99
N CYS A 12 -8.01 -4.81 -2.18
CA CYS A 12 -7.98 -5.77 -1.07
C CYS A 12 -9.35 -6.45 -0.93
N ASN A 13 -9.46 -7.43 -0.03
CA ASN A 13 -10.75 -8.10 0.17
C ASN A 13 -11.84 -7.12 0.63
N PRO A 14 -13.14 -7.38 0.34
CA PRO A 14 -14.23 -6.50 0.75
C PRO A 14 -14.32 -6.39 2.28
N ILE A 15 -13.75 -5.31 2.82
CA ILE A 15 -13.75 -4.96 4.24
C ILE A 15 -13.79 -3.44 4.36
N PHE A 16 -14.25 -2.90 5.49
CA PHE A 16 -14.28 -1.45 5.70
C PHE A 16 -12.87 -0.84 5.71
N PRO A 17 -12.64 0.32 5.03
CA PRO A 17 -11.35 0.98 4.88
C PRO A 17 -10.90 1.76 6.14
N ILE A 18 -10.85 1.11 7.31
CA ILE A 18 -10.67 1.80 8.59
C ILE A 18 -9.44 2.72 8.64
N GLY A 19 -8.30 2.30 8.10
CA GLY A 19 -7.05 3.07 8.16
C GLY A 19 -7.13 4.42 7.44
N VAL A 20 -7.61 4.44 6.19
CA VAL A 20 -7.72 5.70 5.43
C VAL A 20 -8.83 6.60 5.97
N VAL A 21 -9.91 6.02 6.52
CA VAL A 21 -10.98 6.79 7.16
C VAL A 21 -10.46 7.47 8.43
N TYR A 22 -9.69 6.74 9.24
CA TYR A 22 -9.12 7.28 10.47
C TYR A 22 -8.07 8.36 10.20
N LEU A 23 -7.20 8.16 9.19
CA LEU A 23 -6.26 9.20 8.75
C LEU A 23 -6.97 10.46 8.24
N ALA A 24 -8.01 10.30 7.42
CA ALA A 24 -8.78 11.43 6.90
C ALA A 24 -9.49 12.21 8.01
N ASP A 25 -10.07 11.51 8.99
CA ASP A 25 -10.68 12.11 10.18
C ASP A 25 -9.64 12.86 11.04
N HIS A 26 -8.47 12.27 11.27
CA HIS A 26 -7.36 12.92 11.98
C HIS A 26 -6.94 14.22 11.28
N VAL A 27 -6.73 14.19 9.97
CA VAL A 27 -6.38 15.39 9.20
C VAL A 27 -7.51 16.40 9.21
N HIS A 28 -8.77 15.99 9.07
CA HIS A 28 -9.91 16.90 9.11
C HIS A 28 -9.99 17.68 10.45
N LYS A 29 -9.69 17.00 11.57
CA LYS A 29 -9.66 17.62 12.89
C LYS A 29 -8.51 18.61 13.07
N GLN A 30 -7.33 18.32 12.51
CA GLN A 30 -6.11 19.11 12.68
C GLN A 30 -5.92 20.21 11.62
N PHE A 31 -6.46 19.99 10.43
CA PHE A 31 -6.30 20.81 9.22
C PHE A 31 -7.63 20.90 8.46
N PRO A 32 -8.63 21.60 9.01
CA PRO A 32 -9.99 21.62 8.44
C PRO A 32 -10.04 22.20 7.02
N ASP A 33 -9.08 23.04 6.65
CA ASP A 33 -9.00 23.70 5.34
C ASP A 33 -8.33 22.82 4.26
N VAL A 34 -7.78 21.66 4.63
CA VAL A 34 -7.16 20.75 3.65
C VAL A 34 -8.26 19.99 2.91
N GLU A 35 -8.30 20.12 1.58
CA GLU A 35 -9.23 19.36 0.76
C GLU A 35 -8.80 17.89 0.69
N GLN A 36 -9.73 16.98 0.96
CA GLN A 36 -9.45 15.56 1.09
C GLN A 36 -10.44 14.72 0.29
N ARG A 37 -9.97 13.58 -0.22
CA ARG A 37 -10.83 12.57 -0.85
C ARG A 37 -10.31 11.16 -0.61
N ILE A 38 -11.23 10.24 -0.35
CA ILE A 38 -10.92 8.80 -0.25
C ILE A 38 -11.40 8.12 -1.52
N PHE A 39 -10.51 7.38 -2.17
CA PHE A 39 -10.79 6.57 -3.34
C PHE A 39 -10.45 5.11 -3.04
N ASP A 40 -11.48 4.26 -3.05
CA ASP A 40 -11.35 2.84 -2.73
C ASP A 40 -11.35 1.99 -3.99
N LEU A 41 -10.18 1.50 -4.41
CA LEU A 41 -10.09 0.58 -5.55
C LEU A 41 -10.75 -0.77 -5.24
N GLY A 42 -11.00 -1.10 -3.97
CA GLY A 42 -11.77 -2.30 -3.60
C GLY A 42 -13.21 -2.29 -4.10
N THR A 43 -13.76 -1.14 -4.49
CA THR A 43 -15.11 -1.01 -5.06
C THR A 43 -15.12 -0.90 -6.59
N VAL A 44 -13.95 -1.03 -7.24
CA VAL A 44 -13.79 -0.90 -8.69
C VAL A 44 -13.58 -2.29 -9.30
N PRO A 45 -14.06 -2.57 -10.52
CA PRO A 45 -13.71 -3.81 -11.22
C PRO A 45 -12.21 -3.87 -11.54
N PRO A 46 -11.54 -5.05 -11.45
CA PRO A 46 -10.09 -5.13 -11.64
C PRO A 46 -9.55 -4.62 -12.98
N LEU A 47 -10.33 -4.74 -14.05
CA LEU A 47 -9.93 -4.26 -15.38
C LEU A 47 -9.93 -2.72 -15.47
N ASP A 48 -10.64 -2.05 -14.55
CA ASP A 48 -10.84 -0.61 -14.55
C ASP A 48 -9.99 0.11 -13.50
N PHE A 49 -9.17 -0.58 -12.71
CA PHE A 49 -8.37 0.05 -11.66
C PHE A 49 -7.52 1.22 -12.16
N GLY A 50 -6.83 1.02 -13.29
CA GLY A 50 -5.98 2.05 -13.88
C GLY A 50 -6.76 3.25 -14.39
N SER A 51 -7.84 3.03 -15.16
CA SER A 51 -8.65 4.10 -15.73
C SER A 51 -9.43 4.88 -14.67
N ALA A 52 -9.93 4.19 -13.64
CA ALA A 52 -10.63 4.81 -12.53
C ALA A 52 -9.67 5.66 -11.67
N LEU A 53 -8.47 5.16 -11.38
CA LEU A 53 -7.44 5.93 -10.66
C LEU A 53 -7.03 7.18 -11.43
N ASP A 54 -6.81 7.07 -12.74
CA ASP A 54 -6.47 8.22 -13.58
C ASP A 54 -7.58 9.27 -13.58
N THR A 55 -8.84 8.82 -13.70
CA THR A 55 -10.03 9.69 -13.69
C THR A 55 -10.16 10.45 -12.37
N GLU A 56 -9.98 9.75 -11.26
CA GLU A 56 -10.05 10.34 -9.92
C GLU A 56 -8.96 11.42 -9.74
N ILE A 57 -7.74 11.14 -10.17
CA ILE A 57 -6.61 12.08 -10.11
C ILE A 57 -6.85 13.29 -11.01
N ASP A 58 -7.39 13.09 -12.22
CA ASP A 58 -7.67 14.19 -13.16
C ASP A 58 -8.72 15.17 -12.64
N GLN A 59 -9.72 14.65 -11.94
CA GLN A 59 -10.80 15.44 -11.36
C GLN A 59 -10.34 16.16 -10.09
N PHE A 60 -9.65 15.45 -9.19
CA PHE A 60 -9.29 15.98 -7.87
C PHE A 60 -8.00 16.81 -7.88
N LYS A 61 -7.04 16.45 -8.74
CA LYS A 61 -5.71 17.08 -8.89
C LYS A 61 -4.94 17.15 -7.56
N PRO A 62 -4.65 16.02 -6.90
CA PRO A 62 -4.00 15.99 -5.60
C PRO A 62 -2.57 16.53 -5.62
N THR A 63 -2.16 17.18 -4.54
CA THR A 63 -0.76 17.51 -4.24
C THR A 63 -0.09 16.40 -3.43
N LEU A 64 -0.87 15.59 -2.72
CA LEU A 64 -0.40 14.45 -1.93
C LEU A 64 -1.25 13.21 -2.22
N LEU A 65 -0.59 12.13 -2.60
CA LEU A 65 -1.18 10.80 -2.71
C LEU A 65 -0.82 9.98 -1.47
N VAL A 66 -1.81 9.39 -0.80
CA VAL A 66 -1.61 8.51 0.35
C VAL A 66 -2.16 7.13 0.01
N PHE A 67 -1.30 6.20 -0.38
CA PHE A 67 -1.69 4.84 -0.70
C PHE A 67 -1.75 3.97 0.56
N SER A 68 -2.89 3.34 0.79
CA SER A 68 -3.08 2.33 1.83
C SER A 68 -3.03 0.94 1.22
N TRP A 69 -1.96 0.21 1.52
CA TRP A 69 -1.76 -1.16 1.11
C TRP A 69 -1.97 -2.11 2.29
N ARG A 70 -3.14 -2.74 2.32
CA ARG A 70 -3.53 -3.65 3.42
C ARG A 70 -2.96 -5.05 3.26
N ASP A 71 -3.10 -5.63 2.07
CA ASP A 71 -2.81 -7.04 1.80
C ASP A 71 -1.63 -7.17 0.83
N ILE A 72 -0.47 -7.62 1.32
CA ILE A 72 0.62 -8.21 0.50
C ILE A 72 0.65 -9.73 0.73
N GLN A 73 0.11 -10.27 1.82
CA GLN A 73 0.20 -11.70 2.11
C GLN A 73 -0.93 -12.55 1.53
N ILE A 74 -0.50 -13.58 0.79
CA ILE A 74 -1.32 -14.69 0.24
C ILE A 74 -1.53 -15.86 1.22
N TYR A 75 -0.93 -15.82 2.41
CA TYR A 75 -0.86 -17.00 3.31
C TYR A 75 -2.02 -17.13 4.30
N ALA A 76 -2.93 -16.15 4.36
CA ALA A 76 -4.16 -16.35 5.11
C ALA A 76 -5.02 -17.40 4.38
N PRO A 77 -5.52 -18.45 5.06
CA PRO A 77 -6.35 -19.50 4.47
C PRO A 77 -7.78 -18.97 4.24
N VAL A 78 -7.90 -17.84 3.55
CA VAL A 78 -9.17 -17.28 3.13
C VAL A 78 -9.37 -17.73 1.68
N GLY A 79 -10.42 -18.51 1.44
CA GLY A 79 -10.66 -19.26 0.20
C GLY A 79 -10.92 -18.43 -1.08
N GLY A 80 -10.36 -17.22 -1.21
CA GLY A 80 -10.67 -16.28 -2.28
C GLY A 80 -9.52 -15.86 -3.20
N ARG A 81 -8.25 -15.84 -2.74
CA ARG A 81 -7.13 -15.22 -3.49
C ARG A 81 -5.94 -16.15 -3.75
N GLY A 82 -6.19 -17.26 -4.47
CA GLY A 82 -5.09 -18.09 -5.01
C GLY A 82 -5.07 -19.55 -4.58
N GLY A 83 -6.14 -20.03 -3.92
CA GLY A 83 -6.29 -21.43 -3.52
C GLY A 83 -5.93 -21.67 -2.05
N ASN A 84 -5.46 -22.87 -1.73
CA ASN A 84 -5.11 -23.26 -0.37
C ASN A 84 -3.58 -23.49 -0.25
N PRO A 85 -2.81 -22.47 0.18
CA PRO A 85 -1.35 -22.54 0.29
C PRO A 85 -0.89 -23.69 1.18
N LEU A 86 -1.61 -23.91 2.29
CA LEU A 86 -1.31 -24.98 3.25
C LEU A 86 -1.50 -26.33 2.59
N GLN A 87 -2.62 -26.55 1.90
CA GLN A 87 -2.86 -27.80 1.18
C GLN A 87 -1.76 -28.08 0.15
N ASN A 88 -1.39 -27.10 -0.67
CA ASN A 88 -0.33 -27.27 -1.66
C ASN A 88 1.01 -27.63 -1.01
N ALA A 89 1.35 -27.02 0.13
CA ALA A 89 2.55 -27.35 0.89
C ALA A 89 2.48 -28.77 1.47
N PHE A 90 1.33 -29.17 2.04
CA PHE A 90 1.15 -30.52 2.57
C PHE A 90 1.28 -31.59 1.49
N GLU A 91 0.67 -31.37 0.33
CA GLU A 91 0.73 -32.28 -0.81
C GLU A 91 2.16 -32.41 -1.34
N PHE A 92 2.90 -31.30 -1.45
CA PHE A 92 4.27 -31.32 -1.94
C PHE A 92 5.23 -32.05 -0.98
N TYR A 93 5.20 -31.72 0.30
CA TYR A 93 6.17 -32.23 1.28
C TYR A 93 5.82 -33.63 1.81
N TYR A 94 4.54 -33.95 2.03
CA TYR A 94 4.14 -35.12 2.82
C TYR A 94 3.36 -36.18 2.04
N ALA A 95 2.89 -35.93 0.82
CA ALA A 95 2.12 -36.94 0.09
C ALA A 95 3.00 -38.16 -0.27
N GLY A 96 2.51 -39.38 -0.01
CA GLY A 96 3.19 -40.61 -0.45
C GLY A 96 3.15 -40.83 -1.97
N ASN A 97 2.18 -40.22 -2.67
CA ASN A 97 1.98 -40.37 -4.10
C ASN A 97 2.71 -39.27 -4.90
N PRO A 98 3.64 -39.61 -5.82
CA PRO A 98 4.36 -38.64 -6.66
C PRO A 98 3.46 -37.71 -7.49
N LEU A 99 2.31 -38.18 -7.97
CA LEU A 99 1.37 -37.36 -8.73
C LEU A 99 0.73 -36.28 -7.85
N VAL A 100 0.46 -36.62 -6.59
CA VAL A 100 -0.07 -35.65 -5.60
C VAL A 100 1.01 -34.65 -5.23
N LYS A 101 2.28 -35.07 -5.10
CA LYS A 101 3.40 -34.13 -4.91
C LYS A 101 3.52 -33.14 -6.07
N LEU A 102 3.41 -33.62 -7.32
CA LEU A 102 3.46 -32.75 -8.50
C LEU A 102 2.28 -31.75 -8.52
N ARG A 103 1.07 -32.18 -8.15
CA ARG A 103 -0.08 -31.29 -7.99
C ARG A 103 0.19 -30.18 -6.98
N GLY A 104 0.74 -30.54 -5.81
CA GLY A 104 1.14 -29.58 -4.78
C GLY A 104 2.18 -28.57 -5.29
N ALA A 105 3.19 -29.04 -6.03
CA ALA A 105 4.20 -28.17 -6.65
C ALA A 105 3.60 -27.17 -7.65
N LEU A 106 2.74 -27.65 -8.56
CA LEU A 106 2.07 -26.80 -9.56
C LEU A 106 1.12 -25.79 -8.89
N GLY A 107 0.41 -26.22 -7.84
CA GLY A 107 -0.43 -25.33 -7.03
C GLY A 107 0.38 -24.24 -6.33
N GLY A 108 1.53 -24.60 -5.75
CA GLY A 108 2.46 -23.66 -5.15
C GLY A 108 3.02 -22.64 -6.15
N LEU A 109 3.40 -23.10 -7.35
CA LEU A 109 3.87 -22.23 -8.43
C LEU A 109 2.79 -21.26 -8.89
N ARG A 110 1.55 -21.74 -9.07
CA ARG A 110 0.40 -20.89 -9.45
C ARG A 110 0.13 -19.80 -8.41
N LEU A 111 0.21 -20.15 -7.12
CA LEU A 111 0.05 -19.21 -6.02
C LEU A 111 1.16 -18.15 -5.99
N ALA A 112 2.41 -18.56 -6.21
CA ALA A 112 3.52 -17.63 -6.31
C ALA A 112 3.33 -16.68 -7.51
N ALA A 113 2.92 -17.20 -8.67
CA ALA A 113 2.64 -16.38 -9.85
C ALA A 113 1.52 -15.36 -9.61
N SER A 114 0.41 -15.75 -8.97
CA SER A 114 -0.67 -14.82 -8.65
C SER A 114 -0.22 -13.75 -7.65
N TYR A 115 0.57 -14.13 -6.64
CA TYR A 115 1.14 -13.19 -5.67
C TYR A 115 2.02 -12.12 -6.34
N TYR A 116 2.97 -12.55 -7.18
CA TYR A 116 3.82 -11.62 -7.91
C TYR A 116 3.02 -10.74 -8.87
N GLY A 117 1.96 -11.29 -9.48
CA GLY A 117 1.00 -10.53 -10.29
C GLY A 117 0.30 -9.42 -9.52
N GLU A 118 -0.26 -9.72 -8.34
CA GLU A 118 -0.90 -8.72 -7.47
C GLU A 118 0.10 -7.65 -6.99
N LEU A 119 1.31 -8.07 -6.59
CA LEU A 119 2.38 -7.16 -6.19
C LEU A 119 2.74 -6.19 -7.32
N TRP A 120 2.93 -6.70 -8.54
CA TRP A 120 3.23 -5.87 -9.71
C TRP A 120 2.06 -4.96 -10.08
N GLY A 121 0.82 -5.44 -9.98
CA GLY A 121 -0.38 -4.63 -10.21
C GLY A 121 -0.42 -3.41 -9.27
N ASN A 122 -0.27 -3.63 -7.97
CA ASN A 122 -0.30 -2.55 -6.97
C ASN A 122 0.88 -1.58 -7.12
N LEU A 123 2.09 -2.07 -7.38
CA LEU A 123 3.24 -1.21 -7.69
C LEU A 123 3.02 -0.39 -8.96
N GLY A 124 2.37 -0.99 -9.98
CA GLY A 124 1.97 -0.33 -11.21
C GLY A 124 1.00 0.83 -10.93
N LEU A 125 -0.04 0.60 -10.12
CA LEU A 125 -1.00 1.61 -9.71
C LEU A 125 -0.35 2.77 -8.95
N ILE A 126 0.56 2.49 -8.02
CA ILE A 126 1.30 3.53 -7.27
C ILE A 126 2.13 4.39 -8.23
N LYS A 127 2.90 3.75 -9.13
CA LYS A 127 3.73 4.45 -10.13
C LYS A 127 2.88 5.29 -11.09
N GLN A 128 1.78 4.71 -11.56
CA GLN A 128 0.84 5.38 -12.45
C GLN A 128 0.21 6.60 -11.77
N GLY A 129 -0.28 6.45 -10.54
CA GLY A 129 -0.91 7.52 -9.78
C GLY A 129 0.04 8.71 -9.57
N LEU A 130 1.28 8.46 -9.14
CA LEU A 130 2.28 9.52 -9.02
C LEU A 130 2.58 10.20 -10.36
N LYS A 131 2.77 9.43 -11.43
CA LYS A 131 3.01 9.96 -12.77
C LYS A 131 1.85 10.83 -13.25
N ARG A 132 0.60 10.43 -12.96
CA ARG A 132 -0.61 11.16 -13.34
C ARG A 132 -0.75 12.45 -12.56
N ALA A 133 -0.61 12.41 -11.23
CA ALA A 133 -0.70 13.60 -10.38
C ALA A 133 0.36 14.65 -10.74
N LYS A 134 1.58 14.23 -11.10
CA LYS A 134 2.65 15.12 -11.56
C LYS A 134 2.36 15.90 -12.84
N ARG A 135 1.33 15.53 -13.61
CA ARG A 135 0.87 16.35 -14.75
C ARG A 135 0.19 17.64 -14.31
N TYR A 136 -0.41 17.64 -13.12
CA TYR A 136 -1.13 18.79 -12.55
C TYR A 136 -0.31 19.51 -11.49
N ASN A 137 0.41 18.75 -10.66
CA ASN A 137 1.24 19.26 -9.57
C ASN A 137 2.65 18.64 -9.68
N PRO A 138 3.64 19.32 -10.28
CA PRO A 138 5.00 18.77 -10.46
C PRO A 138 5.65 18.29 -9.15
N ASP A 139 5.34 18.96 -8.05
CA ASP A 139 5.81 18.66 -6.70
C ASP A 139 4.93 17.64 -5.96
N ALA A 140 4.03 16.94 -6.65
CA ALA A 140 3.16 15.94 -6.04
C ALA A 140 3.98 14.88 -5.28
N ARG A 141 3.62 14.67 -4.02
CA ARG A 141 4.27 13.73 -3.11
C ARG A 141 3.45 12.46 -2.95
N LEU A 142 4.13 11.40 -2.52
CA LEU A 142 3.57 10.07 -2.37
C LEU A 142 3.94 9.51 -1.00
N ILE A 143 2.93 9.08 -0.25
CA ILE A 143 3.06 8.24 0.95
C ILE A 143 2.49 6.85 0.63
N VAL A 144 3.18 5.81 1.07
CA VAL A 144 2.67 4.43 1.02
C VAL A 144 2.73 3.85 2.44
N GLY A 145 1.60 3.38 2.94
CA GLY A 145 1.47 2.81 4.29
C GLY A 145 0.47 1.66 4.34
N GLY A 146 0.18 1.18 5.55
CA GLY A 146 -0.76 0.08 5.80
C GLY A 146 -0.08 -1.17 6.37
N GLY A 147 -0.91 -2.13 6.79
CA GLY A 147 -0.44 -3.33 7.50
C GLY A 147 0.60 -4.12 6.71
N ALA A 148 0.40 -4.27 5.41
CA ALA A 148 1.36 -4.98 4.59
C ALA A 148 2.67 -4.23 4.39
N VAL A 149 2.63 -2.91 4.22
CA VAL A 149 3.83 -2.08 4.13
C VAL A 149 4.67 -2.23 5.40
N SER A 150 4.00 -2.24 6.56
CA SER A 150 4.68 -2.39 7.85
C SER A 150 5.44 -3.71 7.99
N VAL A 151 4.98 -4.77 7.31
CA VAL A 151 5.65 -6.09 7.32
C VAL A 151 6.75 -6.16 6.25
N PHE A 152 6.58 -5.49 5.11
CA PHE A 152 7.45 -5.65 3.94
C PHE A 152 8.27 -4.40 3.58
N TYR A 153 8.42 -3.45 4.51
CA TYR A 153 9.02 -2.15 4.23
C TYR A 153 10.44 -2.30 3.65
N GLU A 154 11.25 -3.20 4.18
CA GLU A 154 12.61 -3.46 3.68
C GLU A 154 12.62 -3.90 2.21
N GLN A 155 11.68 -4.75 1.81
CA GLN A 155 11.59 -5.25 0.44
C GLN A 155 10.98 -4.23 -0.54
N LEU A 156 10.27 -3.21 -0.03
CA LEU A 156 9.64 -2.16 -0.83
C LEU A 156 10.59 -1.03 -1.24
N GLU A 157 11.71 -0.84 -0.52
CA GLU A 157 12.72 0.20 -0.79
C GLU A 157 13.10 0.27 -2.28
N ASN A 158 13.37 -0.87 -2.91
CA ASN A 158 13.84 -0.93 -4.29
C ASN A 158 12.71 -1.04 -5.34
N LYS A 159 11.44 -0.96 -4.93
CA LYS A 159 10.28 -1.20 -5.81
C LYS A 159 9.42 0.03 -6.06
N LEU A 160 9.43 0.97 -5.12
CA LEU A 160 8.65 2.20 -5.15
C LEU A 160 9.39 3.33 -5.89
N PRO A 161 8.68 4.37 -6.38
CA PRO A 161 9.32 5.56 -6.96
C PRO A 161 10.26 6.26 -5.97
N THR A 162 11.37 6.81 -6.47
CA THR A 162 12.25 7.70 -5.68
C THR A 162 11.46 8.88 -5.11
N GLY A 163 11.71 9.22 -3.85
CA GLY A 163 10.99 10.27 -3.12
C GLY A 163 9.67 9.80 -2.49
N THR A 164 9.29 8.53 -2.62
CA THR A 164 8.16 7.95 -1.89
C THR A 164 8.48 7.89 -0.40
N ILE A 165 7.57 8.38 0.43
CA ILE A 165 7.62 8.25 1.88
C ILE A 165 6.94 6.94 2.25
N VAL A 166 7.67 6.02 2.87
CA VAL A 166 7.12 4.74 3.31
C VAL A 166 6.84 4.83 4.81
N SER A 167 5.58 4.70 5.19
CA SER A 167 5.12 4.76 6.58
C SER A 167 5.01 3.36 7.17
N VAL A 168 5.63 3.13 8.33
CA VAL A 168 5.62 1.87 9.07
C VAL A 168 4.82 2.05 10.37
N GLY A 169 3.74 1.29 10.51
CA GLY A 169 2.77 1.46 11.60
C GLY A 169 1.79 2.61 11.35
N GLU A 170 1.45 3.32 12.42
CA GLU A 170 0.50 4.44 12.45
C GLU A 170 1.04 5.68 11.72
N GLY A 171 0.19 6.38 10.96
CA GLY A 171 0.59 7.41 10.00
C GLY A 171 0.19 8.84 10.36
N GLU A 172 -0.55 9.04 11.45
CA GLU A 172 -1.18 10.28 11.87
C GLU A 172 -0.14 11.35 12.18
N THR A 173 0.84 11.03 13.02
CA THR A 173 1.92 11.95 13.42
C THR A 173 2.82 12.29 12.23
N LEU A 174 3.12 11.30 11.37
CA LEU A 174 3.86 11.51 10.12
C LEU A 174 3.12 12.51 9.23
N LEU A 175 1.83 12.29 8.98
CA LEU A 175 1.02 13.15 8.11
C LEU A 175 0.89 14.56 8.70
N THR A 176 0.74 14.67 10.02
CA THR A 176 0.68 15.96 10.73
C THR A 176 1.96 16.76 10.55
N LYS A 177 3.13 16.15 10.82
CA LYS A 177 4.42 16.80 10.65
C LYS A 177 4.66 17.19 9.20
N LEU A 178 4.32 16.30 8.27
CA LEU A 178 4.44 16.54 6.83
C LEU A 178 3.64 17.77 6.38
N LEU A 179 2.37 17.86 6.79
CA LEU A 179 1.47 18.96 6.41
C LEU A 179 1.87 20.29 7.07
N ARG A 180 2.50 20.25 8.25
CA ARG A 180 3.09 21.43 8.91
C ARG A 180 4.45 21.83 8.35
N GLY A 181 5.03 21.06 7.42
CA GLY A 181 6.39 21.28 6.93
C GLY A 181 7.47 21.05 7.99
N GLN A 182 7.16 20.25 9.02
CA GLN A 182 8.08 19.88 10.08
C GLN A 182 8.92 18.67 9.69
N ASP A 183 10.06 18.52 10.35
CA ASP A 183 10.88 17.31 10.25
C ASP A 183 10.12 16.09 10.80
N PHE A 184 10.24 14.98 10.09
CA PHE A 184 9.59 13.71 10.35
C PHE A 184 10.56 12.52 10.37
N ASP A 185 11.88 12.77 10.35
CA ASP A 185 12.90 11.72 10.40
C ASP A 185 12.85 10.89 11.70
N ASP A 186 12.28 11.45 12.76
CA ASP A 186 12.00 10.77 14.04
C ASP A 186 10.78 9.83 13.98
N GLN A 187 9.96 9.88 12.92
CA GLN A 187 8.84 8.98 12.74
C GLN A 187 9.27 7.66 12.11
N ARG A 188 8.50 6.60 12.34
CA ARG A 188 8.67 5.28 11.73
C ARG A 188 8.38 5.34 10.22
N CYS A 189 9.28 5.96 9.48
CA CYS A 189 9.23 6.08 8.03
C CYS A 189 10.63 6.22 7.43
N TYR A 190 10.70 6.15 6.10
CA TYR A 190 11.89 6.51 5.34
C TYR A 190 11.49 7.01 3.95
N VAL A 191 12.40 7.72 3.28
CA VAL A 191 12.20 8.24 1.93
C VAL A 191 13.04 7.42 0.94
N VAL A 192 12.36 6.79 -0.02
CA VAL A 192 12.98 5.94 -1.04
C VAL A 192 14.02 6.72 -1.84
N GLY A 193 15.25 6.19 -1.87
CA GLY A 193 16.39 6.79 -2.55
C GLY A 193 17.10 7.92 -1.80
N GLN A 194 16.65 8.27 -0.59
CA GLN A 194 17.33 9.23 0.29
C GLN A 194 17.92 8.55 1.53
N ALA A 195 17.15 7.67 2.16
CA ALA A 195 17.58 6.93 3.34
C ALA A 195 17.22 5.45 3.21
N LYS A 196 18.09 4.60 3.75
CA LYS A 196 17.76 3.18 3.94
C LYS A 196 16.77 3.03 5.10
N PRO A 197 15.87 2.03 5.04
CA PRO A 197 15.01 1.72 6.17
C PRO A 197 15.86 1.40 7.41
N ARG A 198 15.47 1.97 8.56
CA ARG A 198 16.10 1.69 9.86
C ARG A 198 15.79 0.24 10.27
N ASP A 199 16.74 -0.40 10.94
CA ASP A 199 16.58 -1.78 11.39
C ASP A 199 15.43 -1.88 12.41
N ARG A 200 14.58 -2.90 12.26
CA ARG A 200 13.47 -3.20 13.18
C ARG A 200 12.51 -2.02 13.44
N MET A 201 12.30 -1.15 12.46
CA MET A 201 11.46 0.06 12.60
C MET A 201 10.04 -0.23 13.10
N ILE A 202 9.46 -1.38 12.74
CA ILE A 202 8.13 -1.81 13.22
C ILE A 202 8.08 -2.00 14.76
N HIS A 203 9.21 -2.32 15.38
CA HIS A 203 9.34 -2.55 16.83
C HIS A 203 9.65 -1.29 17.62
N GLU A 204 9.92 -0.16 16.97
CA GLU A 204 10.11 1.12 17.65
C GLU A 204 8.81 1.54 18.33
N SER A 205 8.92 2.16 19.52
CA SER A 205 7.78 2.70 20.21
C SER A 205 7.10 3.79 19.36
N PRO A 206 5.76 3.83 19.30
CA PRO A 206 5.06 4.94 18.67
C PRO A 206 5.46 6.25 19.33
N THR A 207 5.68 7.30 18.53
CA THR A 207 5.72 8.67 19.05
C THR A 207 4.39 8.96 19.74
N ALA A 208 4.44 9.63 20.89
CA ALA A 208 3.21 10.09 21.54
C ALA A 208 2.44 11.02 20.59
N ILE A 209 1.11 10.82 20.52
CA ILE A 209 0.17 11.62 19.74
C ILE A 209 -0.19 12.88 20.50
#